data_AF-A0AA86TFK3-F1
#
_entry.id   AF-A0AA86TFK3-F1
#
_cell.length_a   1.000
_cell.length_b   1.000
_cell.length_c   1.000
_cell.angle_alpha   90.00
_cell.angle_beta   90.00
_cell.angle_gamma   90.00
#
_symmetry.space_group_name_H-M   'P 1'
#
loop_
_entity.id
_entity.type
_entity.pdbx_description
1 polymer ?
#
loop_
_entity_poly.entity_id
_entity_poly.type
_entity_poly.pdbx_seq_one_letter_code
_entity_poly.pdbx_strand_id
1 'polypeptide(L)'
;MDLHSIVERLYTQLCGDNTQINSHQTARDVISSQQTHNQIQQKNGKHQQQTSRPFRWTEELHRRFCVICTSLHWKVCTPKHIHRLLPCVPVPVIASHLQKTRIGILNEVDAPTYDSIPVKYRDDPIFRAIIEFWQENNRCLSDDEIRLILGD
;
A
#
# COMPACT_ATOMS: atom_id res chain seq x y z
N MET A 1 5.82 -4.44 24.91
CA MET A 1 6.82 -3.45 24.45
C MET A 1 6.11 -2.11 24.27
N ASP A 2 6.71 -0.97 24.63
CA ASP A 2 6.04 0.34 24.52
C ASP A 2 6.26 0.96 23.11
N LEU A 3 5.32 1.77 22.62
CA LEU A 3 5.35 2.39 21.29
C LEU A 3 6.61 3.23 21.06
N HIS A 4 7.11 3.90 22.09
CA HIS A 4 8.36 4.64 22.08
C HIS A 4 9.55 3.71 21.78
N SER A 5 9.54 2.48 22.30
CA SER A 5 10.57 1.48 22.00
C SER A 5 10.51 1.00 20.54
N ILE A 6 9.31 0.87 19.97
CA ILE A 6 9.13 0.56 18.54
C ILE A 6 9.65 1.72 17.69
N VAL A 7 9.23 2.94 17.99
CA VAL A 7 9.62 4.15 17.25
C VAL A 7 11.12 4.40 17.37
N GLU A 8 11.72 4.22 18.55
CA GLU A 8 13.18 4.31 18.73
C GLU A 8 13.93 3.22 17.97
N ARG A 9 13.45 1.96 17.96
CA ARG A 9 14.05 0.89 17.13
C ARG A 9 13.97 1.26 15.65
N LEU A 10 12.83 1.77 15.18
CA LEU A 10 12.66 2.20 13.79
C LEU A 10 13.51 3.42 13.43
N TYR A 11 13.62 4.42 14.32
CA TYR A 11 14.46 5.60 14.11
C TYR A 11 15.95 5.23 14.07
N THR A 12 16.40 4.37 14.98
CA THR A 12 17.80 3.90 15.04
C THR A 12 18.17 3.11 13.77
N GLN A 13 17.22 2.38 13.21
CA GLN A 13 17.43 1.56 12.01
C GLN A 13 17.35 2.36 10.70
N LEU A 14 16.52 3.41 10.64
CA LEU A 14 16.43 4.33 9.50
C LEU A 14 17.60 5.32 9.43
N CYS A 15 18.19 5.71 10.57
CA CYS A 15 19.38 6.56 10.61
C CYS A 15 20.71 5.79 10.45
N GLY A 16 20.69 4.46 10.42
CA GLY A 16 21.87 3.60 10.42
C GLY A 16 22.41 3.18 9.04
N ASP A 17 21.57 3.10 8.00
CA ASP A 17 21.97 2.52 6.70
C ASP A 17 21.70 3.47 5.54
N ASN A 18 22.67 4.36 5.29
CA ASN A 18 22.75 5.16 4.08
C ASN A 18 23.73 4.45 3.13
N THR A 19 23.32 3.38 2.45
CA THR A 19 24.13 2.78 1.38
C THR A 19 23.25 2.20 0.27
N GLN A 20 23.29 2.93 -0.85
CA GLN A 20 23.00 2.56 -2.24
C GLN A 20 22.24 1.25 -2.50
N ILE A 21 21.04 1.37 -3.09
CA ILE A 21 20.52 0.31 -3.96
C ILE A 21 20.23 0.86 -5.36
N ASN A 22 20.92 0.19 -6.26
CA ASN A 22 21.11 0.36 -7.67
C ASN A 22 19.80 0.30 -8.48
N SER A 23 19.68 1.20 -9.45
CA SER A 23 18.61 1.19 -10.43
C SER A 23 18.81 0.04 -11.43
N HIS A 24 17.90 -0.94 -11.45
CA HIS A 24 17.78 -1.84 -12.60
C HIS A 24 16.38 -1.73 -13.22
N GLN A 25 16.34 -0.97 -14.31
CA GLN A 25 15.28 -1.00 -15.31
C GLN A 25 15.17 -2.42 -15.87
N THR A 26 13.96 -2.98 -15.93
CA THR A 26 13.63 -3.99 -16.93
C THR A 26 12.33 -3.62 -17.61
N ALA A 27 12.47 -3.20 -18.87
CA ALA A 27 11.39 -3.11 -19.83
C ALA A 27 10.99 -4.52 -20.26
N ARG A 28 9.71 -4.87 -20.17
CA ARG A 28 9.11 -5.91 -21.01
C ARG A 28 7.69 -5.51 -21.40
N ASP A 29 7.55 -5.22 -22.69
CA ASP A 29 6.32 -5.27 -23.46
C ASP A 29 5.68 -6.67 -23.37
N VAL A 30 4.38 -6.73 -23.07
CA VAL A 30 3.49 -7.77 -23.62
C VAL A 30 2.14 -7.12 -23.95
N ILE A 31 1.86 -7.12 -25.24
CA ILE A 31 0.63 -6.70 -25.92
C ILE A 31 -0.38 -7.88 -25.92
N SER A 32 -1.67 -7.54 -26.05
CA SER A 32 -2.80 -8.38 -26.53
C SER A 32 -3.45 -9.34 -25.53
N SER A 33 -4.77 -9.55 -25.47
CA SER A 33 -5.93 -9.00 -26.20
C SER A 33 -7.26 -9.53 -25.58
N GLN A 34 -8.38 -8.92 -26.02
CA GLN A 34 -9.80 -9.38 -26.00
C GLN A 34 -10.62 -9.09 -24.71
N GLN A 35 -11.49 -8.08 -24.66
CA GLN A 35 -12.81 -7.84 -25.31
C GLN A 35 -13.97 -8.70 -24.81
N THR A 36 -14.95 -8.07 -24.15
CA THR A 36 -16.40 -8.12 -24.47
C THR A 36 -17.13 -7.05 -23.64
N HIS A 37 -17.52 -5.93 -24.26
CA HIS A 37 -18.85 -5.62 -24.79
C HIS A 37 -19.91 -5.38 -23.69
N ASN A 38 -20.25 -4.10 -23.45
CA ASN A 38 -21.63 -3.69 -23.27
C ASN A 38 -21.86 -2.23 -23.65
N GLN A 39 -23.05 -2.01 -24.19
CA GLN A 39 -23.49 -0.99 -25.13
C GLN A 39 -23.90 0.37 -24.51
N ILE A 40 -23.71 1.40 -25.34
CA ILE A 40 -24.61 2.53 -25.65
C ILE A 40 -25.07 3.44 -24.49
N GLN A 41 -24.57 4.69 -24.52
CA GLN A 41 -25.45 5.86 -24.69
C GLN A 41 -24.64 7.08 -25.18
N GLN A 42 -24.96 7.51 -26.39
CA GLN A 42 -24.53 8.78 -26.96
C GLN A 42 -25.22 9.93 -26.21
N LYS A 43 -24.45 10.90 -25.71
CA LYS A 43 -24.90 12.28 -25.60
C LYS A 43 -23.76 13.21 -25.96
N ASN A 44 -24.00 13.97 -27.03
CA ASN A 44 -23.18 15.07 -27.51
C ASN A 44 -22.89 16.06 -26.37
N GLY A 45 -21.62 16.18 -26.04
CA GLY A 45 -21.07 17.27 -25.26
C GLY A 45 -19.59 17.35 -25.58
N LYS A 46 -19.21 18.27 -26.48
CA LYS A 46 -17.82 18.62 -26.75
C LYS A 46 -17.22 19.29 -25.51
N HIS A 47 -16.95 18.51 -24.47
CA HIS A 47 -15.95 18.88 -23.48
C HIS A 47 -14.64 18.27 -23.97
N GLN A 48 -13.70 19.14 -24.36
CA GLN A 48 -12.29 18.78 -24.43
C GLN A 48 -11.93 18.24 -23.05
N GLN A 49 -11.98 16.92 -22.88
CA GLN A 49 -11.43 16.25 -21.71
C GLN A 49 -9.93 16.50 -21.80
N GLN A 50 -9.43 17.46 -21.02
CA GLN A 50 -8.04 17.45 -20.60
C GLN A 50 -7.80 16.05 -20.05
N THR A 51 -7.05 15.25 -20.81
CA THR A 51 -6.69 13.89 -20.42
C THR A 51 -5.74 14.03 -19.23
N SER A 52 -6.32 14.05 -18.02
CA SER A 52 -5.54 14.01 -16.79
C SER A 52 -4.62 12.80 -16.89
N ARG A 53 -3.31 13.00 -16.72
CA ARG A 53 -2.34 11.91 -16.80
C ARG A 53 -2.80 10.77 -15.89
N PRO A 54 -2.72 9.51 -16.36
CA PRO A 54 -3.11 8.38 -15.53
C PRO A 54 -2.27 8.36 -14.26
N PHE A 55 -2.92 8.12 -13.13
CA PHE A 55 -2.23 8.00 -11.84
C PHE A 55 -1.21 6.86 -11.90
N ARG A 56 -0.02 7.08 -11.32
CA ARG A 56 1.04 6.07 -11.22
C ARG A 56 1.44 5.87 -9.76
N TRP A 57 1.44 4.62 -9.33
CA TRP A 57 1.98 4.24 -8.02
C TRP A 57 3.51 4.28 -8.08
N THR A 58 4.11 5.22 -7.36
CA THR A 58 5.54 5.18 -7.07
C THR A 58 5.83 4.11 -6.02
N GLU A 59 7.09 3.68 -5.93
CA GLU A 59 7.51 2.73 -4.91
C GLU A 59 7.28 3.26 -3.50
N GLU A 60 7.60 4.53 -3.26
CA GLU A 60 7.36 5.19 -1.98
C GLU A 60 5.88 5.21 -1.60
N LEU A 61 5.00 5.64 -2.53
CA LEU A 61 3.55 5.66 -2.28
C LEU A 61 3.02 4.26 -2.02
N HIS A 62 3.52 3.28 -2.76
CA HIS A 62 3.15 1.89 -2.53
C HIS A 62 3.62 1.38 -1.16
N ARG A 63 4.85 1.71 -0.74
CA ARG A 63 5.37 1.35 0.58
C ARG A 63 4.52 1.96 1.69
N ARG A 64 4.24 3.27 1.62
CA ARG A 64 3.32 3.97 2.56
C ARG A 64 1.94 3.32 2.59
N PHE A 65 1.37 3.01 1.41
CA PHE A 65 0.11 2.29 1.29
C PHE A 65 0.14 0.93 2.01
N CYS A 66 1.21 0.15 1.82
CA CYS A 66 1.38 -1.15 2.47
C CYS A 66 1.54 -1.02 3.98
N VAL A 67 2.30 -0.03 4.47
CA VAL A 67 2.42 0.27 5.91
C VAL A 67 1.05 0.55 6.51
N ILE A 68 0.24 1.40 5.87
CA ILE A 68 -1.12 1.72 6.34
C ILE A 68 -1.99 0.46 6.37
N CYS A 69 -1.99 -0.33 5.29
CA CYS A 69 -2.80 -1.55 5.21
C CYS A 69 -2.38 -2.61 6.23
N THR A 70 -1.07 -2.78 6.43
CA THR A 70 -0.53 -3.66 7.47
C THR A 70 -0.69 -3.07 8.86
N SER A 71 -0.98 -1.78 9.05
CA SER A 71 -1.25 -1.21 10.39
C SER A 71 -2.72 -1.29 10.79
N LEU A 72 -3.60 -1.18 9.78
CA LEU A 72 -5.07 -1.26 9.90
C LEU A 72 -5.63 -2.64 9.64
N HIS A 73 -4.81 -3.60 9.23
CA HIS A 73 -5.18 -4.96 8.87
C HIS A 73 -5.85 -5.12 7.50
N TRP A 74 -5.23 -5.93 6.64
CA TRP A 74 -5.63 -6.17 5.25
C TRP A 74 -7.08 -6.59 5.04
N LYS A 75 -7.73 -7.31 5.97
CA LYS A 75 -9.13 -7.75 5.85
C LYS A 75 -10.13 -6.63 6.17
N VAL A 76 -9.81 -5.74 7.09
CA VAL A 76 -10.74 -4.70 7.58
C VAL A 76 -10.44 -3.31 7.02
N CYS A 77 -9.25 -3.11 6.43
CA CYS A 77 -8.90 -1.83 5.84
C CYS A 77 -9.85 -1.48 4.68
N THR A 78 -10.31 -0.23 4.66
CA THR A 78 -11.21 0.27 3.62
C THR A 78 -10.51 1.38 2.82
N PRO A 79 -10.89 1.60 1.55
CA PRO A 79 -10.32 2.69 0.76
C PRO A 79 -10.46 4.07 1.44
N LYS A 80 -11.55 4.28 2.20
CA LYS A 80 -11.78 5.52 2.95
C LYS A 80 -10.78 5.71 4.09
N HIS A 81 -10.49 4.66 4.86
CA HIS A 81 -9.48 4.74 5.93
C HIS A 81 -8.10 5.03 5.37
N ILE A 82 -7.73 4.35 4.27
CA ILE A 82 -6.43 4.56 3.63
C ILE A 82 -6.34 5.99 3.08
N HIS A 83 -7.38 6.50 2.45
CA HIS A 83 -7.40 7.87 1.92
C HIS A 83 -7.23 8.94 3.00
N ARG A 84 -7.75 8.72 4.21
CA ARG A 84 -7.56 9.65 5.34
C ARG A 84 -6.08 9.79 5.75
N LEU A 85 -5.29 8.72 5.59
CA LEU A 85 -3.87 8.67 5.90
C LEU A 85 -2.99 8.94 4.65
N LEU A 86 -3.55 8.78 3.45
CA LEU A 86 -2.88 9.02 2.18
C LEU A 86 -3.77 9.87 1.24
N PRO A 87 -4.00 11.16 1.58
CA PRO A 87 -4.99 12.00 0.89
C PRO A 87 -4.58 12.38 -0.55
N CYS A 88 -3.30 12.23 -0.90
CA CYS A 88 -2.79 12.52 -2.24
C CYS A 88 -3.24 11.50 -3.30
N VAL A 89 -3.80 10.35 -2.89
CA VAL A 89 -4.27 9.30 -3.81
C VAL A 89 -5.79 9.27 -3.85
N PRO A 90 -6.43 9.33 -5.05
CA PRO A 90 -7.87 9.25 -5.16
C PRO A 90 -8.44 7.92 -4.63
N VAL A 91 -9.57 7.99 -3.92
CA VAL A 91 -10.26 6.80 -3.36
C VAL A 91 -10.49 5.67 -4.39
N PRO A 92 -10.92 5.93 -5.64
CA PRO A 92 -11.10 4.85 -6.63
C PRO A 92 -9.79 4.15 -7.00
N VAL A 93 -8.68 4.89 -7.04
CA VAL A 93 -7.34 4.35 -7.31
C VAL A 93 -6.88 3.48 -6.14
N ILE A 94 -7.09 3.94 -4.90
CA ILE A 94 -6.83 3.15 -3.69
C ILE A 94 -7.65 1.86 -3.71
N ALA A 95 -8.95 1.93 -4.04
CA ALA A 95 -9.82 0.76 -4.07
C ALA A 95 -9.34 -0.29 -5.08
N SER A 96 -9.02 0.12 -6.30
CA SER A 96 -8.48 -0.77 -7.33
C SER A 96 -7.14 -1.39 -6.91
N HIS A 97 -6.26 -0.59 -6.31
CA HIS A 97 -4.95 -1.06 -5.84
C HIS A 97 -5.08 -2.04 -4.67
N LEU A 98 -5.91 -1.73 -3.68
CA LEU A 98 -6.18 -2.60 -2.54
C LEU A 98 -6.73 -3.96 -2.96
N GLN A 99 -7.65 -3.98 -3.93
CA GLN A 99 -8.16 -5.23 -4.48
C GLN A 99 -7.04 -6.06 -5.11
N LYS A 100 -6.20 -5.46 -5.97
CA LYS A 100 -5.06 -6.15 -6.61
C LYS A 100 -4.06 -6.66 -5.59
N THR A 101 -3.70 -5.86 -4.59
CA THR A 101 -2.74 -6.25 -3.56
C THR A 101 -3.26 -7.39 -2.70
N ARG A 102 -4.55 -7.37 -2.30
CA ARG A 102 -5.17 -8.50 -1.58
C ARG A 102 -5.11 -9.79 -2.39
N ILE A 103 -5.43 -9.73 -3.68
CA ILE A 103 -5.33 -10.90 -4.58
C ILE A 103 -3.88 -11.38 -4.69
N GLY A 104 -2.91 -10.47 -4.83
CA GLY A 104 -1.50 -10.82 -4.88
C GLY A 104 -1.04 -11.55 -3.61
N ILE A 105 -1.40 -11.03 -2.44
CA ILE A 105 -1.13 -11.67 -1.14
C ILE A 105 -1.76 -13.08 -1.10
N LEU A 106 -3.04 -13.22 -1.47
CA LEU A 106 -3.75 -14.50 -1.48
C LEU A 106 -3.08 -15.56 -2.35
N ASN A 107 -2.47 -15.15 -3.46
CA ASN A 107 -1.80 -16.06 -4.38
C ASN A 107 -0.38 -16.43 -3.92
N GLU A 108 0.24 -15.63 -3.06
CA GLU A 108 1.61 -15.83 -2.55
C GLU A 108 1.66 -16.62 -1.23
N VAL A 109 0.60 -16.53 -0.42
CA VAL A 109 0.43 -17.32 0.80
C VAL A 109 -0.84 -18.16 0.66
N ASP A 110 -0.69 -19.49 0.59
CA ASP A 110 -1.77 -20.49 0.41
C ASP A 110 -2.98 -20.30 1.35
N ALA A 111 -2.84 -19.50 2.42
CA ALA A 111 -3.95 -18.90 3.14
C ALA A 111 -3.62 -17.47 3.61
N PRO A 112 -4.53 -16.49 3.45
CA PRO A 112 -4.38 -15.13 3.99
C PRO A 112 -4.52 -15.17 5.51
N THR A 113 -3.42 -15.37 6.21
CA THR A 113 -3.38 -15.17 7.66
C THR A 113 -3.43 -13.68 7.98
N TYR A 114 -3.77 -13.39 9.23
CA TYR A 114 -3.88 -12.03 9.76
C TYR A 114 -2.58 -11.22 9.60
N ASP A 115 -1.44 -11.90 9.47
CA ASP A 115 -0.09 -11.33 9.46
C ASP A 115 0.46 -11.19 8.03
N SER A 116 -0.41 -11.18 7.03
CA SER A 116 0.01 -11.17 5.64
C SER A 116 0.71 -9.85 5.28
N ILE A 117 1.97 -9.93 4.83
CA ILE A 117 2.72 -8.83 4.25
C ILE A 117 3.03 -9.18 2.80
N PRO A 118 2.93 -8.24 1.83
CA PRO A 118 3.46 -8.47 0.48
C PRO A 118 4.91 -8.97 0.56
N VAL A 119 5.26 -10.04 -0.18
CA VAL A 119 6.56 -10.72 -0.03
C VAL A 119 7.75 -9.77 -0.06
N LYS A 120 7.70 -8.74 -0.92
CA LYS A 120 8.77 -7.73 -1.04
C LYS A 120 9.07 -6.92 0.24
N TYR A 121 8.18 -6.93 1.23
CA TYR A 121 8.35 -6.19 2.49
C TYR A 121 8.45 -7.11 3.70
N ARG A 122 8.55 -8.44 3.49
CA ARG A 122 8.58 -9.41 4.59
C ARG A 122 9.76 -9.18 5.55
N ASP A 123 10.91 -8.78 5.02
CA ASP A 123 12.13 -8.54 5.81
C ASP A 123 12.26 -7.09 6.29
N ASP A 124 11.35 -6.20 5.87
CA ASP A 124 11.39 -4.79 6.26
C ASP A 124 11.06 -4.67 7.77
N PRO A 125 11.94 -4.01 8.57
CA PRO A 125 11.79 -3.92 10.02
C PRO A 125 10.51 -3.19 10.44
N ILE A 126 10.00 -2.25 9.63
CA ILE A 126 8.74 -1.55 9.93
C ILE A 126 7.59 -2.55 9.96
N PHE A 127 7.52 -3.42 8.95
CA PHE A 127 6.43 -4.39 8.84
C PHE A 127 6.50 -5.46 9.93
N ARG A 128 7.71 -5.89 10.31
CA ARG A 128 7.92 -6.78 11.46
C ARG A 128 7.46 -6.14 12.76
N ALA A 129 7.85 -4.89 13.02
CA ALA A 129 7.45 -4.17 14.23
C ALA A 129 5.92 -3.99 14.33
N ILE A 130 5.25 -3.74 13.21
CA ILE A 130 3.78 -3.64 13.17
C ILE A 130 3.12 -4.98 13.54
N ILE A 131 3.63 -6.10 13.01
CA ILE A 131 3.12 -7.44 13.37
C ILE A 131 3.37 -7.75 14.84
N GLU A 132 4.60 -7.52 15.34
CA GLU A 132 4.95 -7.73 16.75
C GLU A 132 3.99 -6.94 17.66
N PHE A 133 3.74 -5.68 17.32
CA PHE A 133 2.80 -4.84 18.05
C PHE A 133 1.39 -5.42 18.09
N TRP A 134 0.87 -5.91 16.96
CA TRP A 134 -0.44 -6.55 16.93
C TRP A 134 -0.50 -7.79 17.80
N GLN A 135 0.51 -8.65 17.73
CA GLN A 135 0.58 -9.88 18.50
C GLN A 135 0.63 -9.60 20.01
N GLU A 136 1.36 -8.55 20.42
CA GLU A 136 1.49 -8.16 21.82
C GLU A 136 0.22 -7.45 22.37
N ASN A 137 -0.38 -6.57 21.58
CA ASN A 137 -1.43 -5.66 22.07
C ASN A 137 -2.85 -6.10 21.67
N ASN A 138 -2.97 -7.09 20.79
CA ASN A 138 -4.24 -7.56 20.23
C ASN A 138 -5.14 -6.42 19.68
N ARG A 139 -4.52 -5.39 19.11
CA ARG A 139 -5.19 -4.22 18.51
C ARG A 139 -4.44 -3.70 17.29
N CYS A 140 -5.16 -3.00 16.42
CA CYS A 140 -4.56 -2.22 15.33
C CYS A 140 -3.89 -0.94 15.85
N LEU A 141 -3.00 -0.38 15.04
CA LEU A 141 -2.46 0.95 15.31
C LEU A 141 -3.55 2.00 15.04
N SER A 142 -3.55 3.04 15.87
CA SER A 142 -4.33 4.26 15.69
C SER A 142 -3.74 5.11 14.56
N ASP A 143 -4.53 6.05 14.05
CA ASP A 143 -4.09 6.96 12.99
C ASP A 143 -2.82 7.76 13.38
N ASP A 144 -2.68 8.17 14.64
CA ASP A 144 -1.52 8.92 15.12
C ASP A 144 -0.27 8.04 15.18
N GLU A 145 -0.39 6.79 15.63
CA GLU A 145 0.68 5.81 15.62
C GLU A 145 1.14 5.51 14.18
N ILE A 146 0.19 5.45 13.23
CA ILE A 146 0.51 5.25 11.81
C ILE A 146 1.23 6.46 11.22
N ARG A 147 0.77 7.69 11.50
CA ARG A 147 1.43 8.93 11.06
C ARG A 147 2.86 9.01 11.56
N LEU A 148 3.08 8.65 12.83
CA LEU A 148 4.41 8.61 13.43
C LEU A 148 5.36 7.64 12.68
N ILE A 149 4.87 6.47 12.26
CA ILE A 149 5.65 5.51 11.45
C ILE A 149 5.90 6.04 10.04
N LEU A 150 4.95 6.76 9.45
CA LEU A 150 5.07 7.35 8.11
C LEU A 150 5.99 8.59 8.09
N GLY A 151 6.30 9.17 9.26
CA GLY A 151 7.06 10.41 9.39
C GLY A 151 6.26 11.66 9.01
N ASP A 152 4.93 11.60 9.13
CA ASP A 152 4.00 12.70 8.84
C ASP A 152 3.61 13.50 10.10
#